data_AF-A0A820LZU6-F1
#
_entry.id   AF-A0A820LZU6-F1
#
_cell.length_a   1.000
_cell.length_b   1.000
_cell.length_c   1.000
_cell.angle_alpha   90.00
_cell.angle_beta   90.00
_cell.angle_gamma   90.00
#
_symmetry.space_group_name_H-M   'P 1'
#
loop_
_entity.id
_entity.type
_entity.pdbx_description
1 polymer ?
#
loop_
_entity_poly.entity_id
_entity_poly.type
_entity_poly.pdbx_seq_one_letter_code
_entity_poly.pdbx_strand_id
1 'polypeptide(L)'
;MTYSNFITIQPYYHQVCSSNFVSSQWIQYSISNIKNSTYYFADYAINSQSQFQLLTMLCQQAQQIVDNGIETFLQTQFISSQIDSQDLFQSKINLLITDWRSTILNSYLRPINIIGTIRQ
;
A
#
# COMPACT_ATOMS: atom_id res chain seq x y z
N MET A 1 31.95 -1.24 -15.91
CA MET A 1 30.86 -0.83 -16.82
C MET A 1 29.64 -0.58 -15.95
N THR A 2 29.14 0.66 -15.91
CA THR A 2 27.91 0.99 -15.21
C THR A 2 26.74 0.61 -16.10
N TYR A 3 25.97 -0.40 -15.71
CA TYR A 3 24.73 -0.74 -16.39
C TYR A 3 23.77 0.44 -16.30
N SER A 4 23.16 0.84 -17.42
CA SER A 4 22.08 1.83 -17.41
C SER A 4 20.82 1.22 -16.79
N ASN A 5 20.15 1.95 -15.91
CA ASN A 5 18.86 1.53 -15.38
C ASN A 5 17.81 1.58 -16.49
N PHE A 6 17.21 0.43 -16.80
CA PHE A 6 16.17 0.34 -17.83
C PHE A 6 14.77 0.72 -17.28
N ILE A 7 14.51 0.41 -16.01
CA ILE A 7 13.26 0.75 -15.32
C ILE A 7 13.61 1.36 -13.95
N THR A 8 12.92 2.43 -13.58
CA THR A 8 12.97 3.02 -12.23
C THR A 8 11.55 3.04 -11.67
N ILE A 9 11.37 2.48 -10.48
CA ILE A 9 10.08 2.46 -9.79
C ILE A 9 10.23 3.22 -8.49
N GLN A 10 9.41 4.25 -8.31
CA GLN A 10 9.38 5.06 -7.10
C GLN A 10 7.94 5.14 -6.59
N PRO A 11 7.56 4.31 -5.61
CA PRO A 11 6.21 4.34 -5.06
C PRO A 11 5.98 5.64 -4.26
N TYR A 12 4.77 6.17 -4.37
CA TYR A 12 4.30 7.28 -3.55
C TYR A 12 3.07 6.83 -2.76
N TYR A 13 3.18 6.85 -1.44
CA TYR A 13 2.10 6.48 -0.54
C TYR A 13 1.26 7.70 -0.17
N HIS A 14 0.01 7.45 0.22
CA HIS A 14 -0.87 8.52 0.68
C HIS A 14 -0.27 9.23 1.90
N GLN A 15 -0.38 10.56 1.95
CA GLN A 15 0.24 11.40 3.01
C GLN A 15 -0.21 11.01 4.42
N VAL A 16 -1.40 10.44 4.55
CA VAL A 16 -1.90 9.93 5.85
C VAL A 16 -1.00 8.84 6.44
N CYS A 17 -0.34 8.03 5.61
CA CYS A 17 0.53 6.93 6.02
C CYS A 17 1.88 7.40 6.58
N SER A 18 2.21 8.69 6.46
CA SER A 18 3.36 9.33 7.10
C SER A 18 2.94 10.40 8.13
N SER A 19 1.63 10.53 8.39
CA SER A 19 1.10 11.50 9.34
C SER A 19 1.11 10.98 10.78
N ASN A 20 0.85 11.86 11.75
CA ASN A 20 0.70 11.44 13.14
C ASN A 20 -0.45 10.46 13.36
N PHE A 21 -1.47 10.41 12.49
CA PHE A 21 -2.64 9.55 12.65
C PHE A 21 -2.32 8.05 12.67
N VAL A 22 -1.19 7.64 12.08
CA VAL A 22 -0.71 6.24 12.10
C VAL A 22 0.42 6.01 13.12
N SER A 23 0.81 7.05 13.86
CA SER A 23 1.87 6.95 14.86
C SER A 23 1.37 6.30 16.15
N SER A 24 2.20 5.45 16.75
CA SER A 24 1.89 4.84 18.04
C SER A 24 1.71 5.88 19.14
N GLN A 25 2.46 7.00 19.08
CA GLN A 25 2.36 8.11 20.02
C GLN A 25 0.98 8.76 19.97
N TRP A 26 0.44 9.04 18.79
CA TRP A 26 -0.91 9.61 18.65
C TRP A 26 -1.98 8.65 19.15
N ILE A 27 -1.88 7.38 18.77
CA ILE A 27 -2.83 6.33 19.19
C ILE A 27 -2.80 6.15 20.71
N GLN A 28 -1.63 6.26 21.35
CA GLN A 28 -1.52 6.18 22.82
C GLN A 28 -1.97 7.48 23.52
N TYR A 29 -1.65 8.63 22.94
CA TYR A 29 -2.09 9.93 23.44
C TYR A 29 -3.61 10.02 23.46
N SER A 30 -4.27 9.58 22.37
CA SER A 30 -5.73 9.54 22.32
C SER A 30 -6.31 8.65 23.41
N ILE A 31 -5.64 7.57 23.81
CA ILE A 31 -6.04 6.69 24.94
C ILE A 31 -5.90 7.38 26.30
N SER A 32 -4.74 7.99 26.56
CA SER A 32 -4.37 8.49 27.89
C SER A 32 -5.22 9.68 28.36
N ASN A 33 -5.68 10.54 27.44
CA ASN A 33 -6.51 11.70 27.78
C ASN A 33 -7.98 11.34 28.09
N ILE A 34 -8.41 10.11 27.83
CA ILE A 34 -9.80 9.67 28.03
C ILE A 34 -10.08 9.33 29.49
N LYS A 35 -9.08 8.79 30.20
CA LYS A 35 -9.22 8.31 31.60
C LYS A 35 -9.69 9.39 32.58
N ASN A 36 -9.65 10.67 32.18
CA ASN A 36 -10.04 11.83 32.99
C ASN A 36 -11.37 12.49 32.58
N SER A 37 -12.16 11.94 31.65
CA SER A 37 -13.40 12.59 31.18
C SER A 37 -14.66 11.70 31.32
N THR A 38 -15.77 12.32 31.71
CA THR A 38 -17.06 11.69 32.02
C THR A 38 -17.74 11.08 30.79
N TYR A 39 -17.81 9.75 30.75
CA TYR A 39 -18.69 8.80 30.04
C TYR A 39 -18.98 8.98 28.53
N TYR A 40 -19.25 10.18 28.01
CA TYR A 40 -19.57 10.43 26.59
C TYR A 40 -18.33 10.45 25.68
N PHE A 41 -17.18 10.87 26.21
CA PHE A 41 -15.92 10.87 25.48
C PHE A 41 -15.31 9.46 25.34
N ALA A 42 -15.68 8.53 26.23
CA ALA A 42 -15.14 7.18 26.22
C ALA A 42 -15.53 6.41 24.96
N ASP A 43 -16.80 6.47 24.54
CA ASP A 43 -17.28 5.77 23.34
C ASP A 43 -16.69 6.36 22.06
N TYR A 44 -16.65 7.69 21.92
CA TYR A 44 -16.00 8.34 20.77
C TYR A 44 -14.53 7.94 20.68
N ALA A 45 -13.84 7.93 21.82
CA ALA A 45 -12.41 7.76 21.83
C ALA A 45 -11.98 6.28 21.67
N ILE A 46 -12.72 5.32 22.24
CA ILE A 46 -12.55 3.87 21.98
C ILE A 46 -12.80 3.59 20.49
N ASN A 47 -13.87 4.13 19.91
CA ASN A 47 -14.16 3.96 18.50
C ASN A 47 -13.05 4.60 17.64
N SER A 48 -12.61 5.82 17.95
CA SER A 48 -11.56 6.52 17.19
C SER A 48 -10.21 5.78 17.23
N GLN A 49 -9.85 5.16 18.36
CA GLN A 49 -8.62 4.36 18.49
C GLN A 49 -8.63 3.21 17.48
N SER A 50 -9.73 2.46 17.43
CA SER A 50 -9.87 1.34 16.50
C SER A 50 -9.76 1.79 15.04
N GLN A 51 -10.24 3.00 14.71
CA GLN A 51 -10.11 3.57 13.37
C GLN A 51 -8.66 3.95 13.04
N PHE A 52 -7.92 4.57 13.95
CA PHE A 52 -6.50 4.90 13.72
C PHE A 52 -5.62 3.65 13.65
N GLN A 53 -5.93 2.62 14.44
CA GLN A 53 -5.26 1.32 14.33
C GLN A 53 -5.56 0.66 12.98
N LEU A 54 -6.82 0.66 12.54
CA LEU A 54 -7.20 0.15 11.22
C LEU A 54 -6.48 0.92 10.10
N LEU A 55 -6.44 2.24 10.17
CA LEU A 55 -5.71 3.09 9.23
C LEU A 55 -4.22 2.73 9.16
N THR A 56 -3.60 2.48 10.31
CA THR A 56 -2.19 2.03 10.39
C THR A 56 -2.00 0.70 9.67
N MET A 57 -2.88 -0.27 9.91
CA MET A 57 -2.83 -1.57 9.24
C MET A 57 -3.02 -1.45 7.73
N LEU A 58 -3.96 -0.61 7.27
CA LEU A 58 -4.19 -0.37 5.84
C LEU A 58 -2.94 0.23 5.17
N CYS A 59 -2.29 1.21 5.82
CA CYS A 59 -1.05 1.80 5.33
C CYS A 59 0.09 0.77 5.25
N GLN A 60 0.27 -0.06 6.29
CA GLN A 60 1.28 -1.12 6.30
C GLN A 60 1.03 -2.17 5.23
N GLN A 61 -0.23 -2.62 5.08
CA GLN A 61 -0.64 -3.54 4.02
C GLN A 61 -0.37 -2.97 2.64
N ALA A 62 -0.72 -1.70 2.40
CA ALA A 62 -0.45 -1.04 1.13
C ALA A 62 1.05 -1.01 0.81
N GLN A 63 1.89 -0.66 1.79
CA GLN A 63 3.34 -0.67 1.65
C GLN A 63 3.87 -2.06 1.31
N GLN A 64 3.50 -3.07 2.09
CA GLN A 64 3.93 -4.46 1.88
C GLN A 64 3.51 -4.99 0.51
N ILE A 65 2.28 -4.74 0.06
CA ILE A 65 1.80 -5.19 -1.25
C ILE A 65 2.59 -4.53 -2.38
N VAL A 66 2.88 -3.23 -2.25
CA VAL A 66 3.68 -2.49 -3.23
C VAL A 66 5.11 -3.02 -3.24
N ASP A 67 5.76 -3.17 -2.08
CA ASP A 67 7.14 -3.61 -1.97
C ASP A 67 7.33 -5.03 -2.53
N ASN A 68 6.45 -5.97 -2.13
CA ASN A 68 6.45 -7.34 -2.66
C ASN A 68 6.15 -7.36 -4.17
N GLY A 69 5.24 -6.49 -4.61
CA GLY A 69 4.92 -6.32 -6.03
C GLY A 69 6.12 -5.83 -6.83
N ILE A 70 6.86 -4.85 -6.32
CA ILE A 70 8.08 -4.34 -6.96
C ILE A 70 9.13 -5.44 -7.04
N GLU A 71 9.36 -6.17 -5.95
CA GLU A 71 10.31 -7.28 -5.92
C GLU A 71 9.96 -8.34 -6.97
N THR A 72 8.69 -8.76 -7.01
CA THR A 72 8.19 -9.74 -7.99
C THR A 72 8.36 -9.25 -9.42
N PHE A 73 8.05 -7.97 -9.67
CA PHE A 73 8.19 -7.38 -11.00
C PHE A 73 9.65 -7.35 -11.46
N LEU A 74 10.57 -6.94 -10.58
CA LEU A 74 11.99 -6.87 -10.91
C LEU A 74 12.65 -8.25 -11.13
N GLN A 75 12.05 -9.32 -10.61
CA GLN A 75 12.45 -10.70 -10.90
C GLN A 75 11.96 -11.20 -12.28
N THR A 76 11.11 -10.44 -12.97
CA THR A 76 10.61 -10.81 -14.30
C THR A 76 11.74 -10.74 -15.33
N GLN A 77 11.83 -11.75 -16.20
CA GLN A 77 12.83 -11.76 -17.27
C GLN A 77 12.45 -10.76 -18.37
N PHE A 78 13.16 -9.63 -18.44
CA PHE A 78 12.94 -8.60 -19.47
C PHE A 78 13.73 -8.83 -20.76
N ILE A 79 14.78 -9.66 -20.73
CA ILE A 79 15.68 -9.90 -21.87
C ILE A 79 15.32 -11.22 -22.56
N SER A 80 15.02 -11.14 -23.85
CA SER A 80 14.75 -12.28 -24.73
C SER A 80 16.03 -12.73 -25.46
N SER A 81 16.11 -14.01 -25.81
CA SER A 81 17.13 -14.52 -26.74
C SER A 81 16.85 -14.13 -28.20
N GLN A 82 15.68 -13.57 -28.46
CA GLN A 82 15.27 -13.05 -29.77
C GLN A 82 15.46 -11.53 -29.81
N ILE A 83 15.93 -11.02 -30.94
CA ILE A 83 16.03 -9.58 -31.19
C ILE A 83 14.62 -9.07 -31.48
N ASP A 84 14.02 -8.41 -30.50
CA ASP A 84 12.79 -7.66 -30.69
C ASP A 84 13.10 -6.30 -31.34
N SER A 85 12.18 -5.80 -32.18
CA SER A 85 12.22 -4.38 -32.56
C SER A 85 12.04 -3.51 -31.32
N GLN A 86 12.56 -2.30 -31.34
CA GLN A 86 12.39 -1.34 -30.24
C GLN A 86 10.90 -1.15 -29.88
N ASP A 87 10.03 -1.06 -30.88
CA ASP A 87 8.59 -0.90 -30.68
C ASP A 87 7.95 -2.13 -30.00
N LEU A 88 8.33 -3.33 -30.44
CA LEU A 88 7.83 -4.57 -29.86
C LEU A 88 8.31 -4.73 -28.42
N PHE A 89 9.58 -4.44 -28.16
CA PHE A 89 10.14 -4.46 -26.82
C PHE A 89 9.44 -3.44 -25.90
N GLN A 90 9.28 -2.19 -26.33
CA GLN A 90 8.58 -1.17 -25.56
C GLN A 90 7.12 -1.56 -25.28
N SER A 91 6.43 -2.16 -26.25
CA SER A 91 5.06 -2.65 -26.09
C SER A 91 4.98 -3.76 -25.03
N LYS A 92 5.89 -4.74 -25.07
CA LYS A 92 5.97 -5.81 -24.06
C LYS A 92 6.20 -5.25 -22.65
N ILE A 93 7.12 -4.29 -22.51
CA ILE A 93 7.40 -3.65 -21.21
C ILE A 93 6.19 -2.87 -20.69
N ASN A 94 5.51 -2.11 -21.56
CA ASN A 94 4.32 -1.37 -21.17
C ASN A 94 3.17 -2.30 -20.74
N LEU A 95 3.01 -3.45 -21.39
CA LEU A 95 2.04 -4.47 -21.00
C LEU A 95 2.38 -5.06 -19.63
N LEU A 96 3.65 -5.43 -19.40
CA LEU A 96 4.11 -5.93 -18.09
C LEU A 96 3.86 -4.90 -16.98
N ILE A 97 4.17 -3.62 -17.20
CA ILE A 97 3.92 -2.55 -16.23
C ILE A 97 2.42 -2.39 -15.96
N THR A 98 1.58 -2.49 -16.99
CA THR A 98 0.13 -2.34 -16.87
C THR A 98 -0.48 -3.50 -16.08
N ASP A 99 -0.08 -4.73 -16.40
CA ASP A 99 -0.53 -5.94 -15.70
C ASP A 99 -0.08 -5.92 -14.23
N TRP A 100 1.17 -5.55 -13.98
CA TRP A 100 1.72 -5.39 -12.64
C TRP A 100 0.92 -4.40 -11.79
N ARG A 101 0.61 -3.21 -12.34
CA ARG A 101 -0.23 -2.21 -11.65
C ARG A 101 -1.62 -2.75 -11.30
N SER A 102 -2.25 -3.44 -12.24
CA SER A 102 -3.55 -4.07 -12.02
C SER A 102 -3.49 -5.13 -10.92
N THR A 103 -2.45 -5.96 -10.93
CA THR A 103 -2.23 -7.02 -9.94
C THR A 103 -2.02 -6.46 -8.53
N ILE A 104 -1.22 -5.40 -8.38
CA ILE A 104 -1.04 -4.71 -7.10
C ILE A 104 -2.37 -4.15 -6.58
N LEU A 105 -3.11 -3.41 -7.41
CA LEU A 105 -4.38 -2.81 -7.02
C LEU A 105 -5.39 -3.88 -6.60
N ASN A 106 -5.50 -4.97 -7.36
CA ASN A 106 -6.42 -6.06 -7.06
C ASN A 106 -6.00 -6.85 -5.81
N SER A 107 -4.71 -6.93 -5.51
CA SER A 107 -4.20 -7.53 -4.26
C SER A 107 -4.56 -6.69 -3.03
N TYR A 108 -4.59 -5.36 -3.18
CA TYR A 108 -5.00 -4.44 -2.11
C TYR A 108 -6.53 -4.38 -1.92
N LEU A 109 -7.30 -4.31 -3.00
CA LEU A 109 -8.75 -4.12 -2.94
C LEU A 109 -9.53 -5.37 -2.53
N ARG A 110 -9.05 -6.57 -2.86
CA ARG A 110 -9.78 -7.83 -2.57
C ARG A 110 -10.12 -7.99 -1.08
N PRO A 111 -9.15 -7.88 -0.14
CA PRO A 111 -9.44 -8.02 1.28
C PRO A 111 -10.42 -6.95 1.79
N ILE A 112 -10.29 -5.71 1.32
CA ILE A 112 -11.14 -4.59 1.72
C ILE A 112 -12.59 -4.82 1.28
N ASN A 113 -12.79 -5.27 0.04
CA ASN A 113 -14.12 -5.55 -0.50
C ASN A 113 -14.82 -6.68 0.26
N ILE A 114 -14.08 -7.72 0.67
CA ILE A 114 -14.62 -8.82 1.48
C ILE A 114 -15.11 -8.29 2.84
N ILE A 115 -14.31 -7.45 3.50
CA ILE A 115 -14.70 -6.83 4.79
C ILE A 115 -15.96 -5.97 4.61
N GLY A 116 -16.05 -5.25 3.49
CA GLY A 116 -17.23 -4.44 3.14
C GLY A 116 -18.50 -5.28 2.99
N THR A 117 -18.40 -6.49 2.41
CA THR A 117 -19.55 -7.39 2.23
C THR A 117 -20.02 -8.10 3.50
N ILE A 118 -19.16 -8.25 4.51
CA ILE A 118 -19.53 -8.91 5.79
C ILE A 118 -20.28 -7.96 6.74
N ARG A 119 -20.20 -6.64 6.52
CA ARG A 119 -20.87 -5.62 7.33
C ARG A 119 -22.29 -5.25 6.85
N GLN A 120 -22.83 -5.94 5.84
CA GLN A 120 -24.22 -5.82 5.38
C GLN A 120 -25.03 -7.05 5.79
#